data_AF-A0A2M7DCZ3-F1
#
_entry.id   AF-A0A2M7DCZ3-F1
#
_cell.length_a   1.000
_cell.length_b   1.000
_cell.length_c   1.000
_cell.angle_alpha   90.00
_cell.angle_beta   90.00
_cell.angle_gamma   90.00
#
_symmetry.space_group_name_H-M   'P 1'
#
loop_
_entity.id
_entity.type
_entity.pdbx_description
1 polymer ?
#
loop_
_entity_poly.entity_id
_entity_poly.type
_entity_poly.pdbx_seq_one_letter_code
_entity_poly.pdbx_strand_id
1 'polypeptide(L)'
;MLKENISLKTLTSFQIGGLARYFWPAEGAIDIKSAIEWAKGKGLPFFILAGGSNLLVADQGFEGLIIKLQTTNYKLQTNIVHCQAGVKLSDLVKLSLDQGLSGLEWASGIPQATVGGAIWG
;
A
#
# COMPACT_ATOMS: atom_id res chain seq x y z
N MET A 1 9.40 8.50 -8.53
CA MET A 1 9.98 8.28 -9.88
C MET A 1 9.68 6.87 -10.35
N LEU A 2 9.31 6.70 -11.63
CA LEU A 2 9.05 5.41 -12.27
C LEU A 2 10.30 4.52 -12.23
N LYS A 3 10.12 3.24 -11.90
CA LYS A 3 11.13 2.18 -11.91
C LYS A 3 10.66 1.04 -12.80
N GLU A 4 11.59 0.20 -13.24
CA GLU A 4 11.32 -0.96 -14.08
C GLU A 4 11.84 -2.24 -13.42
N ASN A 5 11.23 -3.38 -13.78
CA ASN A 5 11.71 -4.72 -13.42
C ASN A 5 11.92 -4.91 -11.91
N ILE A 6 10.96 -4.47 -11.09
CA ILE A 6 11.00 -4.61 -9.64
C ILE A 6 10.43 -5.97 -9.22
N SER A 7 11.16 -6.72 -8.42
CA SER A 7 10.66 -7.97 -7.85
C SER A 7 9.49 -7.72 -6.89
N LEU A 8 8.35 -8.38 -7.15
CA LEU A 8 7.18 -8.32 -6.26
C LEU A 8 7.36 -9.20 -5.02
N LYS A 9 8.32 -10.14 -5.07
CA LYS A 9 8.72 -10.98 -3.95
C LYS A 9 9.01 -10.18 -2.68
N THR A 10 9.78 -9.10 -2.78
CA THR A 10 10.17 -8.31 -1.60
C THR A 10 9.08 -7.36 -1.11
N LEU A 11 7.94 -7.31 -1.81
CA LEU A 11 6.85 -6.37 -1.57
C LEU A 11 5.57 -7.04 -1.03
N THR A 12 5.59 -8.36 -0.81
CA THR A 12 4.45 -9.15 -0.31
C THR A 12 4.82 -9.95 0.93
N SER A 13 3.84 -10.25 1.78
CA SER A 13 4.03 -11.06 3.00
C SER A 13 4.45 -12.49 2.70
N PHE A 14 3.90 -13.10 1.64
CA PHE A 14 4.25 -14.45 1.20
C PHE A 14 5.67 -14.55 0.63
N GLN A 15 6.28 -13.42 0.28
CA GLN A 15 7.61 -13.38 -0.32
C GLN A 15 7.72 -14.27 -1.55
N ILE A 16 6.75 -14.16 -2.46
CA ILE A 16 6.71 -14.83 -3.76
C ILE A 16 6.35 -13.82 -4.86
N GLY A 17 6.50 -14.24 -6.12
CA GLY A 17 6.09 -13.47 -7.28
C GLY A 17 7.25 -12.92 -8.11
N GLY A 18 6.98 -12.83 -9.42
CA GLY A 18 7.92 -12.36 -10.42
C GLY A 18 8.15 -10.85 -10.43
N LEU A 19 8.58 -10.34 -11.59
CA LEU A 19 8.87 -8.92 -11.77
C LEU A 19 7.61 -8.14 -12.16
N ALA A 20 7.47 -6.95 -11.60
CA ALA A 20 6.62 -5.91 -12.16
C ALA A 20 7.39 -5.19 -13.28
N ARG A 21 6.79 -5.12 -14.47
CA ARG A 21 7.40 -4.41 -15.60
C ARG A 21 7.66 -2.95 -15.26
N TYR A 22 6.65 -2.29 -14.70
CA TYR A 22 6.74 -0.92 -14.23
C TYR A 22 6.33 -0.82 -12.75
N PHE A 23 6.99 0.08 -12.03
CA PHE A 23 6.75 0.32 -10.62
C PHE A 23 6.78 1.82 -10.31
N TRP A 24 5.74 2.31 -9.64
CA TRP A 24 5.63 3.70 -9.21
C TRP A 24 5.48 3.78 -7.68
N PRO A 25 6.49 4.27 -6.95
CA PRO A 25 6.33 4.64 -5.54
C PRO A 25 5.55 5.94 -5.47
N ALA A 26 4.30 5.89 -5.00
CA ALA A 26 3.41 7.04 -4.94
C ALA A 26 3.36 7.63 -3.52
N GLU A 27 3.83 8.86 -3.37
CA GLU A 27 3.99 9.54 -2.08
C GLU A 27 2.82 10.50 -1.77
N GLY A 28 1.92 10.71 -2.74
CA GLY A 28 0.76 11.58 -2.59
C GLY A 28 -0.37 11.27 -3.57
N ALA A 29 -1.51 11.93 -3.36
CA ALA A 29 -2.68 11.80 -4.24
C ALA A 29 -2.39 12.23 -5.70
N ILE A 30 -1.54 13.24 -5.86
CA ILE A 30 -1.09 13.72 -7.18
C ILE A 30 -0.30 12.61 -7.88
N ASP A 31 0.66 11.97 -7.19
CA ASP A 31 1.45 10.87 -7.77
C ASP A 31 0.60 9.68 -8.18
N ILE A 32 -0.38 9.30 -7.34
CA ILE A 32 -1.31 8.21 -7.64
C ILE A 32 -2.08 8.53 -8.91
N LYS A 33 -2.63 9.75 -9.03
CA LYS A 33 -3.34 10.20 -10.22
C LYS A 33 -2.44 10.17 -11.46
N SER A 34 -1.24 10.73 -11.37
CA SER A 34 -0.28 10.76 -12.48
C SER A 34 0.14 9.37 -12.92
N ALA A 35 0.33 8.43 -12.00
CA ALA A 35 0.67 7.05 -12.30
C ALA A 35 -0.47 6.33 -13.05
N ILE A 36 -1.72 6.54 -12.62
CA ILE A 36 -2.91 5.99 -13.30
C ILE A 36 -3.05 6.58 -14.71
N GLU A 37 -2.92 7.89 -14.85
CA GLU A 37 -2.99 8.57 -16.15
C GLU A 37 -1.88 8.10 -17.09
N TRP A 38 -0.66 7.93 -16.59
CA TRP A 38 0.47 7.39 -17.35
C TRP A 38 0.22 5.96 -17.85
N ALA A 39 -0.31 5.08 -16.99
CA ALA A 39 -0.61 3.70 -17.38
C ALA A 39 -1.73 3.65 -18.43
N LYS A 40 -2.80 4.43 -18.22
CA LYS A 40 -3.92 4.55 -19.17
C LYS A 40 -3.47 5.10 -20.52
N GLY A 41 -2.63 6.14 -20.54
CA GLY A 41 -2.09 6.72 -21.77
C GLY A 41 -1.25 5.75 -22.60
N LYS A 42 -0.72 4.69 -21.98
CA LYS A 42 0.03 3.61 -22.64
C LYS A 42 -0.80 2.35 -22.90
N GLY A 43 -2.08 2.34 -22.52
CA GLY A 43 -2.92 1.13 -22.60
C GLY A 43 -2.45 -0.02 -21.72
N LEU A 44 -1.71 0.26 -20.64
CA LEU A 44 -1.17 -0.74 -19.74
C LEU A 44 -2.15 -1.01 -18.58
N PRO A 45 -2.31 -2.28 -18.14
CA PRO A 45 -2.98 -2.56 -16.89
C PRO A 45 -2.16 -2.00 -15.72
N PHE A 46 -2.83 -1.61 -14.64
CA PHE A 46 -2.17 -1.19 -13.42
C PHE A 46 -2.81 -1.85 -12.20
N PHE A 47 -2.03 -1.97 -11.12
CA PHE A 47 -2.46 -2.51 -9.85
C PHE A 47 -1.98 -1.58 -8.72
N ILE A 48 -2.88 -1.22 -7.81
CA ILE A 48 -2.53 -0.42 -6.63
C ILE A 48 -2.10 -1.37 -5.52
N LEU A 49 -0.80 -1.34 -5.20
CA LEU A 49 -0.22 -2.15 -4.14
C LEU A 49 -0.18 -1.33 -2.85
N ALA A 50 -1.00 -1.75 -1.89
CA ALA A 50 -0.98 -1.24 -0.52
C ALA A 50 0.12 -1.95 0.28
N GLY A 51 -0.21 -2.59 1.39
CA GLY A 51 0.71 -3.36 2.22
C GLY A 51 1.36 -4.58 1.55
N GLY A 52 0.58 -5.32 0.75
CA GLY A 52 1.02 -6.61 0.17
C GLY A 52 0.81 -7.81 1.10
N SER A 53 0.04 -7.66 2.19
CA SER A 53 -0.19 -8.69 3.19
C SER A 53 -1.14 -9.82 2.75
N ASN A 54 -1.98 -9.57 1.75
CA ASN A 54 -2.99 -10.49 1.23
C ASN A 54 -2.92 -10.58 -0.31
N LEU A 55 -1.74 -10.87 -0.86
CA LEU A 55 -1.55 -10.94 -2.30
C LEU A 55 -0.70 -12.16 -2.69
N LEU A 56 -1.24 -13.02 -3.54
CA LEU A 56 -0.52 -14.12 -4.18
C LEU A 56 -0.12 -13.68 -5.59
N VAL A 57 1.18 -13.47 -5.82
CA VAL A 57 1.70 -13.01 -7.11
C VAL A 57 2.33 -14.19 -7.84
N ALA A 58 1.97 -14.40 -9.10
CA ALA A 58 2.55 -15.45 -9.93
C ALA A 58 4.03 -15.18 -10.26
N ASP A 59 4.82 -16.24 -10.45
CA ASP A 59 6.25 -16.13 -10.78
C ASP A 59 6.51 -15.48 -12.14
N GLN A 60 5.53 -15.52 -13.05
CA GLN A 60 5.57 -14.78 -14.32
C GLN A 60 5.51 -13.25 -14.14
N GLY A 61 5.18 -12.77 -12.94
CA GLY A 61 5.16 -11.34 -12.62
C GLY A 61 3.91 -10.61 -13.12
N PHE A 62 4.05 -9.30 -13.35
CA PHE A 62 2.97 -8.41 -13.78
C PHE A 62 3.42 -7.52 -14.93
N GLU A 63 2.87 -7.76 -16.11
CA GLU A 63 3.12 -7.02 -17.37
C GLU A 63 2.39 -5.66 -17.43
N GLY A 64 2.47 -4.90 -16.34
CA GLY A 64 1.79 -3.62 -16.19
C GLY A 64 2.48 -2.72 -15.16
N LEU A 65 1.74 -1.73 -14.67
CA LEU A 65 2.21 -0.80 -13.64
C LEU A 65 1.77 -1.21 -12.24
N ILE A 66 2.72 -1.42 -11.35
CA ILE A 66 2.45 -1.48 -9.91
C ILE A 66 2.57 -0.07 -9.33
N ILE A 67 1.51 0.43 -8.69
CA ILE A 67 1.50 1.70 -7.97
C ILE A 67 1.57 1.38 -6.48
N LYS A 68 2.73 1.54 -5.86
CA LYS A 68 2.93 1.29 -4.42
C LYS A 68 2.54 2.52 -3.61
N LEU A 69 1.58 2.36 -2.71
CA LEU A 69 1.20 3.43 -1.79
C LEU A 69 2.31 3.63 -0.73
N GLN A 70 2.89 4.83 -0.72
CA GLN A 70 3.84 5.30 0.30
C GLN A 70 3.30 6.51 1.07
N THR A 71 2.00 6.78 0.92
CA THR A 71 1.26 7.81 1.63
C THR A 71 1.09 7.43 3.11
N THR A 72 1.96 7.94 3.97
CA THR A 72 2.11 7.50 5.37
C THR A 72 1.75 8.58 6.39
N ASN A 73 1.17 9.70 5.96
CA ASN A 73 0.77 10.76 6.89
C ASN A 73 -0.54 10.41 7.62
N TYR A 74 -0.60 10.78 8.89
CA TYR A 74 -1.82 10.74 9.70
C TYR A 74 -1.82 11.88 10.73
N LYS A 75 -3.01 12.20 11.23
CA LYS A 75 -3.24 13.22 12.26
C LYS A 75 -4.33 12.75 13.21
N LEU A 76 -4.07 12.87 14.51
CA LEU A 76 -5.07 12.69 15.55
C LEU A 76 -5.72 14.04 15.88
N GLN A 77 -7.05 14.05 15.97
CA GLN A 77 -7.84 15.18 16.44
C GLN A 77 -8.79 14.68 17.53
N THR A 78 -8.41 14.93 18.79
CA THR A 78 -9.10 14.38 19.97
C THR A 78 -9.09 12.84 19.95
N ASN A 79 -10.14 12.23 19.41
CA ASN A 79 -10.34 10.79 19.30
C ASN A 79 -10.54 10.31 17.86
N ILE A 80 -10.34 11.19 16.87
CA ILE A 80 -10.51 10.89 15.43
C ILE A 80 -9.14 10.88 14.76
N VAL A 81 -8.80 9.77 14.12
CA VAL A 81 -7.57 9.64 13.33
C VAL A 81 -7.88 9.82 11.84
N HIS A 82 -7.38 10.90 11.26
CA HIS A 82 -7.33 11.07 9.81
C HIS A 82 -6.01 10.49 9.30
N CYS A 83 -6.07 9.51 8.40
CA CYS A 83 -4.88 8.82 7.92
C CYS A 83 -4.93 8.60 6.40
N GLN A 84 -3.76 8.53 5.79
CA GLN A 84 -3.61 8.13 4.41
C GLN A 84 -3.64 6.61 4.24
N ALA A 85 -3.96 6.14 3.03
CA ALA A 85 -4.13 4.73 2.72
C ALA A 85 -2.87 3.85 2.89
N GLY A 86 -1.67 4.45 2.80
CA GLY A 86 -0.39 3.75 2.99
C GLY A 86 0.07 3.65 4.44
N VAL A 87 -0.63 4.25 5.41
CA VAL A 87 -0.31 4.15 6.83
C VAL A 87 -0.46 2.70 7.28
N LYS A 88 0.53 2.16 7.99
CA LYS A 88 0.45 0.80 8.53
C LYS A 88 -0.56 0.74 9.66
N LEU A 89 -1.35 -0.33 9.71
CA LEU A 89 -2.27 -0.56 10.82
C LEU A 89 -1.53 -0.64 12.16
N SER A 90 -0.34 -1.24 12.19
CA SER A 90 0.51 -1.31 13.39
C SER A 90 0.84 0.05 13.99
N ASP A 91 1.02 1.06 13.14
CA ASP A 91 1.36 2.41 13.58
C ASP A 91 0.14 3.08 14.23
N LEU A 92 -1.06 2.82 13.69
CA LEU A 92 -2.31 3.31 14.28
C LEU A 92 -2.69 2.58 15.57
N VAL A 93 -2.45 1.27 15.65
CA VAL A 93 -2.64 0.50 16.90
C VAL A 93 -1.75 1.07 18.00
N LYS A 94 -0.47 1.34 17.68
CA LYS A 94 0.46 1.96 18.63
C LYS A 94 0.01 3.36 19.03
N LEU A 95 -0.39 4.20 18.07
CA LEU A 95 -0.94 5.53 18.35
C LEU A 95 -2.15 5.46 19.30
N SER A 96 -3.10 4.57 19.04
CA SER A 96 -4.28 4.38 19.88
C SER A 96 -3.90 3.98 21.30
N LEU A 97 -2.97 3.03 21.45
CA LEU A 97 -2.45 2.61 22.75
C LEU A 97 -1.80 3.77 23.51
N ASP A 98 -0.92 4.53 22.85
CA ASP A 98 -0.19 5.66 23.46
C ASP A 98 -1.13 6.81 23.88
N GLN A 99 -2.32 6.91 23.27
CA GLN A 99 -3.32 7.94 23.54
C GLN A 99 -4.50 7.46 24.39
N GLY A 100 -4.48 6.20 24.85
CA GLY A 100 -5.56 5.62 25.65
C GLY A 100 -6.88 5.45 24.87
N LEU A 101 -6.81 5.31 23.54
CA LEU A 101 -7.96 5.09 22.66
C LEU A 101 -8.16 3.59 22.42
N SER A 102 -9.40 3.13 22.41
CA SER A 102 -9.80 1.76 22.07
C SER A 102 -10.42 1.65 20.68
N GLY A 103 -10.54 0.43 20.16
CA GLY A 103 -11.24 0.10 18.90
C GLY A 103 -10.36 -0.43 17.76
N LEU A 104 -9.03 -0.33 17.88
CA LEU A 104 -8.07 -0.86 16.90
C LEU A 104 -7.31 -2.10 17.37
N GLU A 105 -7.62 -2.63 18.56
CA GLU A 105 -6.93 -3.78 19.15
C GLU A 105 -6.96 -5.00 18.23
N TRP A 106 -8.07 -5.20 17.50
CA TRP A 106 -8.25 -6.29 16.53
C TRP A 106 -7.25 -6.26 15.38
N ALA A 107 -6.72 -5.08 15.03
CA ALA A 107 -5.76 -4.91 13.95
C ALA A 107 -4.32 -5.24 14.39
N SER A 108 -4.12 -5.49 15.69
CA SER A 108 -2.85 -5.95 16.23
C SER A 108 -2.49 -7.30 15.61
N GLY A 109 -1.30 -7.40 15.01
CA GLY A 109 -0.77 -8.65 14.48
C GLY A 109 -0.98 -8.89 12.98
N ILE A 110 -1.53 -7.95 12.21
CA ILE A 110 -1.62 -8.07 10.74
C ILE A 110 -0.35 -7.48 10.08
N PRO A 111 0.61 -8.30 9.63
CA PRO A 111 1.92 -7.81 9.18
C PRO A 111 1.78 -7.09 7.85
N GLN A 112 2.52 -5.99 7.68
CA GLN A 112 2.56 -5.17 6.45
C GLN A 112 1.21 -4.54 6.05
N ALA A 113 0.10 -4.83 6.73
CA ALA A 113 -1.20 -4.29 6.40
C ALA A 113 -1.23 -2.77 6.58
N THR A 114 -1.86 -2.11 5.62
CA THR A 114 -2.09 -0.67 5.65
C THR A 114 -3.58 -0.38 5.68
N VAL A 115 -3.94 0.82 6.09
CA VAL A 115 -5.34 1.28 6.17
C VAL A 115 -6.10 1.03 4.87
N GLY A 116 -5.52 1.43 3.73
CA GLY A 116 -6.15 1.23 2.43
C GLY A 116 -6.33 -0.24 2.07
N GLY A 117 -5.38 -1.10 2.44
CA GLY A 117 -5.50 -2.54 2.24
C GLY A 117 -6.61 -3.17 3.08
N ALA A 118 -6.78 -2.70 4.32
CA ALA A 118 -7.79 -3.19 5.24
C ALA A 118 -9.22 -2.69 4.95
N ILE A 119 -9.35 -1.56 4.24
CA ILE A 119 -10.65 -1.09 3.73
C ILE A 119 -11.08 -1.91 2.50
N TRP A 120 -10.12 -2.37 1.70
CA TRP A 120 -10.38 -3.10 0.46
C TRP A 120 -10.67 -4.58 0.67
N GLY A 121 -9.88 -5.25 1.51
CA GLY A 121 -9.93 -6.70 1.75
C GLY A 121 -10.97 -7.10 2.78
#